data_AF-A0A1G9U416-F1
#
_entry.id   AF-A0A1G9U416-F1
#
_cell.length_a   1.000
_cell.length_b   1.000
_cell.length_c   1.000
_cell.angle_alpha   90.00
_cell.angle_beta   90.00
_cell.angle_gamma   90.00
#
_symmetry.space_group_name_H-M   'P 1'
#
loop_
_entity.id
_entity.type
_entity.pdbx_description
1 polymer ?
#
loop_
_entity_poly.entity_id
_entity_poly.type
_entity_poly.pdbx_seq_one_letter_code
_entity_poly.pdbx_strand_id
1 'polypeptide(L)' 'MSGIRTALAAVLLAGSTVAALAQNETIKGPEDAKCRDEARDLVFSAPNPKRLSPFDLGAEIYHGCMRRLGAEGKPAPGR' A
#
# COMPACT_ATOMS: atom_id res chain seq x y z
N MET A 1 32.90 -47.02 -14.81
CA MET A 1 31.59 -46.37 -14.56
C MET A 1 31.82 -44.87 -14.58
N SER A 2 31.31 -44.21 -15.63
CA SER A 2 31.50 -42.79 -15.94
C SER A 2 31.11 -41.89 -14.76
N GLY A 3 32.06 -41.08 -14.31
CA GLY A 3 31.87 -40.05 -13.30
C GLY A 3 30.84 -39.02 -13.77
N ILE A 4 29.88 -38.76 -12.89
CA ILE A 4 28.74 -37.87 -13.05
C ILE A 4 29.25 -36.46 -13.36
N ARG A 5 29.26 -36.12 -14.65
CA ARG A 5 29.34 -34.75 -15.11
C ARG A 5 27.96 -34.12 -14.92
N THR A 6 27.98 -32.83 -14.59
CA THR A 6 26.87 -31.88 -14.77
C THR A 6 25.75 -31.90 -13.71
N ALA A 7 25.88 -31.05 -12.70
CA ALA A 7 24.74 -30.34 -12.11
C ALA A 7 25.22 -29.12 -11.30
N LEU A 8 25.87 -28.16 -11.95
CA LEU A 8 25.99 -26.79 -11.43
C LEU A 8 25.17 -25.90 -12.34
N ALA A 9 23.89 -25.74 -12.00
CA ALA A 9 23.04 -24.70 -12.55
C ALA A 9 22.21 -24.11 -11.40
N ALA A 10 22.88 -23.43 -10.48
CA ALA A 10 22.24 -22.51 -9.55
C ALA A 10 21.85 -21.27 -10.36
N VAL A 11 20.70 -21.33 -11.06
CA VAL A 11 20.09 -20.14 -11.65
C VAL A 11 19.46 -19.38 -10.49
N LEU A 12 20.23 -18.42 -9.99
CA LEU A 12 19.77 -17.33 -9.13
C LEU A 12 18.54 -16.71 -9.78
N LEU A 13 17.36 -16.97 -9.22
CA LEU A 13 16.18 -16.15 -9.50
C LEU A 13 16.52 -14.75 -8.98
N ALA A 14 17.06 -13.91 -9.88
CA ALA A 14 17.15 -12.48 -9.70
C ALA A 14 15.72 -11.97 -9.55
N GLY A 15 15.24 -11.95 -8.31
CA GLY A 15 13.97 -11.35 -7.93
C GLY A 15 13.96 -9.94 -8.47
N SER A 16 13.19 -9.72 -9.53
CA SER A 16 12.86 -8.40 -10.03
C SER A 16 11.99 -7.77 -8.95
N THR A 17 12.62 -7.22 -7.92
CA THR A 17 11.97 -6.31 -7.00
C THR A 17 11.74 -5.04 -7.81
N VAL A 18 10.69 -5.05 -8.63
CA VAL A 18 10.02 -3.82 -9.01
C VAL A 18 9.58 -3.23 -7.68
N ALA A 19 10.41 -2.35 -7.13
CA ALA A 19 10.00 -1.46 -6.07
C ALA A 19 8.82 -0.70 -6.67
N ALA A 20 7.60 -1.17 -6.38
CA ALA A 20 6.42 -0.39 -6.59
C ALA A 20 6.73 0.92 -5.89
N LEU A 21 6.94 1.98 -6.68
CA LEU A 21 7.05 3.33 -6.16
C LEU A 21 5.69 3.60 -5.53
N ALA A 22 5.54 3.20 -4.26
CA ALA A 22 4.47 3.64 -3.41
C ALA A 22 4.48 5.15 -3.60
N GLN A 23 3.40 5.69 -4.14
CA GLN A 23 3.31 7.10 -4.46
C GLN A 23 3.49 7.84 -3.15
N ASN A 24 4.74 8.23 -2.86
CA ASN A 24 5.15 8.87 -1.64
C ASN A 24 4.77 10.33 -1.77
N GLU A 25 3.46 10.56 -1.85
CA GLU A 25 2.88 11.88 -1.78
C GLU A 25 3.43 12.51 -0.50
N THR A 26 3.96 13.72 -0.62
CA THR A 26 4.57 14.42 0.51
C THR A 26 3.56 14.52 1.64
N ILE A 27 3.96 14.13 2.86
CA ILE A 27 3.13 14.25 4.05
C ILE A 27 2.75 15.73 4.22
N LYS A 28 1.45 16.03 4.23
CA LYS A 28 0.92 17.40 4.23
C LYS A 28 0.82 18.01 5.63
N GLY A 29 0.98 17.20 6.69
CA GLY A 29 0.88 17.61 8.09
C GLY A 29 0.82 16.42 9.05
N PRO A 30 0.79 16.66 10.38
CA PRO A 30 0.70 15.60 11.37
C PRO A 30 -0.61 14.78 11.27
N GLU A 31 -1.71 15.40 10.85
CA GLU A 31 -2.99 14.73 10.64
C GLU A 31 -2.90 13.74 9.45
N ASP A 32 -2.24 14.15 8.36
CA ASP A 32 -2.03 13.30 7.19
C ASP A 32 -1.18 12.07 7.54
N ALA A 33 -0.09 12.25 8.30
CA ALA A 33 0.74 11.14 8.76
C ALA A 33 -0.09 10.14 9.60
N LYS A 34 -0.83 10.64 10.59
CA LYS A 34 -1.69 9.81 11.45
C LYS A 34 -2.73 9.04 10.66
N CYS A 35 -3.40 9.69 9.70
CA CYS A 35 -4.43 9.04 8.91
C CYS A 35 -3.86 8.05 7.88
N ARG A 36 -2.63 8.25 7.39
CA ARG A 36 -1.93 7.26 6.56
C ARG A 36 -1.56 6.02 7.37
N ASP A 37 -1.09 6.19 8.60
CA ASP A 37 -0.78 5.06 9.47
C ASP A 37 -2.04 4.26 9.82
N GLU A 38 -3.14 4.94 10.18
CA GLU A 38 -4.43 4.27 10.42
C GLU A 38 -4.91 3.46 9.21
N ALA A 39 -4.80 4.03 8.00
CA ALA A 39 -5.17 3.30 6.79
C ALA A 39 -4.30 2.06 6.57
N ARG A 40 -2.99 2.14 6.82
CA ARG A 40 -2.06 1.00 6.66
C ARG A 40 -2.35 -0.13 7.65
N ASP A 41 -2.70 0.22 8.88
CA ASP A 41 -3.00 -0.76 9.93
C ASP A 41 -4.33 -1.49 9.67
N LEU A 42 -5.29 -0.79 9.07
CA LEU A 42 -6.67 -1.27 8.93
C LEU A 42 -7.01 -1.85 7.56
N VAL A 43 -6.28 -1.52 6.49
CA VAL A 43 -6.65 -1.91 5.11
C VAL A 43 -6.79 -3.43 4.89
N PHE A 44 -6.11 -4.26 5.68
CA PHE A 44 -6.19 -5.73 5.59
C PHE A 44 -6.99 -6.39 6.71
N SER A 45 -7.49 -5.63 7.69
CA SER A 45 -8.17 -6.14 8.88
C SER A 45 -9.59 -5.59 9.06
N ALA A 46 -9.88 -4.41 8.51
CA ALA A 46 -11.20 -3.79 8.58
C ALA A 46 -12.24 -4.56 7.74
N PRO A 47 -13.52 -4.57 8.18
CA PRO A 47 -14.60 -5.10 7.35
C PRO A 47 -14.66 -4.39 6.00
N ASN A 48 -14.73 -5.17 4.91
CA ASN A 48 -14.85 -4.67 3.55
C ASN A 48 -16.17 -5.14 2.88
N PRO A 49 -17.34 -4.69 3.37
CA PRO A 49 -18.64 -5.14 2.84
C PRO A 49 -18.87 -4.68 1.40
N LYS A 50 -18.22 -3.57 1.00
CA LYS A 50 -18.28 -3.02 -0.36
C LYS A 50 -17.37 -3.76 -1.35
N ARG A 51 -16.57 -4.73 -0.89
CA ARG A 51 -15.56 -5.46 -1.69
C ARG A 51 -14.62 -4.51 -2.47
N LEU A 52 -14.21 -3.42 -1.83
CA LEU A 52 -13.27 -2.47 -2.37
C LEU A 52 -11.89 -3.10 -2.59
N SER A 53 -11.11 -2.57 -3.53
CA SER A 53 -9.69 -2.88 -3.60
C SER A 53 -8.98 -2.41 -2.31
N PRO A 54 -7.82 -2.97 -1.94
CA PRO A 54 -7.04 -2.46 -0.81
C PRO A 54 -6.72 -0.96 -0.94
N PHE A 55 -6.47 -0.50 -2.17
CA PHE A 55 -6.23 0.92 -2.41
C PHE A 55 -7.45 1.77 -2.07
N ASP A 56 -8.64 1.40 -2.58
CA ASP A 56 -9.87 2.15 -2.34
C ASP A 56 -10.33 2.08 -0.88
N LEU A 57 -10.14 0.92 -0.23
CA LEU A 57 -10.43 0.74 1.19
C LEU A 57 -9.50 1.60 2.05
N GLY A 58 -8.19 1.59 1.76
CA GLY A 58 -7.22 2.45 2.43
C GLY A 58 -7.57 3.93 2.27
N ALA A 59 -8.01 4.36 1.08
CA ALA A 59 -8.47 5.73 0.84
C ALA A 59 -9.74 6.06 1.65
N GLU A 60 -10.72 5.15 1.72
CA GLU A 60 -11.94 5.36 2.51
C GLU A 60 -11.62 5.52 4.01
N ILE A 61 -10.72 4.68 4.55
CA ILE A 61 -10.25 4.77 5.94
C ILE A 61 -9.52 6.09 6.18
N TYR A 62 -8.58 6.47 5.30
CA TYR A 62 -7.85 7.73 5.37
C TYR A 62 -8.78 8.94 5.43
N HIS A 63 -9.73 9.05 4.49
CA HIS A 63 -10.68 10.16 4.46
C HIS A 63 -11.61 10.15 5.68
N GLY A 64 -11.99 8.96 6.16
CA GLY A 64 -12.71 8.81 7.43
C GLY A 64 -11.93 9.39 8.63
N CYS A 65 -10.63 9.12 8.71
CA CYS A 65 -9.75 9.70 9.73
C CYS A 65 -9.65 11.23 9.59
N MET A 66 -9.41 11.73 8.38
CA MET A 66 -9.29 13.17 8.12
C MET A 66 -10.56 13.93 8.50
N ARG A 67 -11.76 13.34 8.26
CA ARG A 67 -13.05 13.88 8.74
C ARG A 67 -13.10 14.02 10.24
N ARG A 68 -12.71 12.97 10.97
CA ARG A 68 -12.73 12.98 12.45
C ARG A 68 -11.77 14.00 13.04
N LEU A 69 -10.69 14.32 12.33
CA LEU A 69 -9.72 15.34 12.73
C LEU A 69 -10.08 16.76 12.26
N GLY A 70 -11.13 16.94 11.45
CA GLY A 70 -11.46 18.23 10.83
C GLY A 70 -10.40 18.70 9.81
N ALA A 71 -9.59 17.79 9.29
CA ALA A 71 -8.46 18.05 8.41
C ALA A 71 -8.77 17.75 6.93
N GLU A 72 -10.00 17.38 6.59
CA GLU A 72 -10.40 17.25 5.18
C GLU A 72 -10.27 18.61 4.48
N GLY A 73 -9.25 18.73 3.62
CA GLY A 73 -9.21 19.76 2.61
C GLY A 73 -10.47 19.66 1.74
N LYS A 74 -10.98 20.80 1.27
CA LYS A 74 -12.13 20.88 0.37
C LYS A 74 -11.95 19.83 -0.75
N PRO A 75 -12.92 18.93 -1.00
CA PRO A 75 -12.79 17.94 -2.06
C PRO A 75 -12.43 18.65 -3.36
N ALA A 76 -11.41 18.15 -4.07
CA ALA A 76 -11.13 18.66 -5.41
C ALA A 76 -12.42 18.50 -6.24
N PRO A 77 -12.96 19.56 -6.87
CA PRO A 77 -14.19 19.45 -7.62
C PRO A 77 -14.00 18.50 -8.79
N GLY A 78 -14.83 17.46 -8.85
CA GLY A 78 -14.96 16.57 -10.00
C GLY A 78 -13.93 15.44 -10.07
N ARG A 79 -14.32 14.28 -9.55
CA ARG A 79 -13.92 13.00 -10.13
C ARG A 79 -15.20 12.24 -10.48
#